data_AF-W6R0Z1-F1
#
_entry.id   AF-W6R0Z1-F1
#
_cell.length_a   1.000
_cell.length_b   1.000
_cell.length_c   1.000
_cell.angle_alpha   90.00
_cell.angle_beta   90.00
_cell.angle_gamma   90.00
#
_symmetry.space_group_name_H-M   'P 1'
#
loop_
_entity.id
_entity.type
_entity.pdbx_description
1 polymer ?
#
loop_
_entity_poly.entity_id
_entity_poly.type
_entity_poly.pdbx_seq_one_letter_code
_entity_poly.pdbx_strand_id
1 'polypeptide(L)'
;MNFFDDDVLDQLDLNELEIMRERAHHFLSRVQFQVELKNSTARPLSRFTFQESGFVFYAEKVEDGVLINPALPPNFGNRDISTRPSEELERWSCRPYIETREVPSGTRYIVHCLDGGAWDRPTDWGSFASLNDALVCISERC
;
A
#
# COMPACT_ATOMS: atom_id res chain seq x y z
N MET A 1 -23.38 -16.78 10.54
CA MET A 1 -22.45 -17.58 11.36
C MET A 1 -21.40 -16.60 11.84
N ASN A 2 -21.56 -16.09 13.07
CA ASN A 2 -20.60 -15.14 13.64
C ASN A 2 -19.38 -15.96 14.07
N PHE A 3 -18.30 -15.87 13.31
CA PHE A 3 -17.02 -16.54 13.60
C PHE A 3 -16.26 -15.87 14.78
N PHE A 4 -16.90 -14.96 15.49
CA PHE A 4 -16.34 -14.10 16.55
C PHE A 4 -17.29 -14.04 17.75
N ASP A 5 -17.89 -15.18 18.10
CA ASP A 5 -18.64 -15.27 19.35
C ASP A 5 -17.62 -15.33 20.50
N ASP A 6 -17.72 -14.43 21.48
CA ASP A 6 -16.76 -14.35 22.58
C ASP A 6 -16.69 -15.67 23.37
N ASP A 7 -17.83 -16.37 23.47
CA ASP A 7 -17.94 -17.71 24.08
C ASP A 7 -17.09 -18.78 23.39
N VAL A 8 -16.77 -18.61 22.09
CA VAL A 8 -15.90 -19.52 21.34
C VAL A 8 -14.44 -19.18 21.59
N LEU A 9 -14.09 -17.90 21.72
CA LEU A 9 -12.70 -17.46 21.96
C LEU A 9 -12.19 -17.92 23.33
N ASP A 10 -13.06 -17.89 24.35
CA ASP A 10 -12.71 -18.31 25.72
C ASP A 10 -12.39 -19.80 25.86
N GLN A 11 -12.77 -20.62 24.87
CA GLN A 11 -12.53 -22.07 24.87
C GLN A 11 -11.24 -22.47 24.17
N LEU A 12 -10.60 -21.56 23.44
CA LEU A 12 -9.39 -21.83 22.68
C LEU A 12 -8.14 -21.71 23.55
N ASP A 13 -7.16 -22.58 23.32
CA ASP A 13 -5.85 -22.42 23.92
C ASP A 13 -5.00 -21.33 23.22
N LEU A 14 -3.85 -20.99 23.80
CA LEU A 14 -2.97 -19.95 23.26
C LEU A 14 -2.52 -20.23 21.82
N ASN A 15 -2.19 -21.48 21.50
CA ASN A 15 -1.71 -21.85 20.17
C ASN A 15 -2.85 -21.78 19.14
N GLU A 16 -4.06 -22.20 19.51
CA GLU A 16 -5.25 -22.04 18.67
C GLU A 16 -5.60 -20.57 18.41
N LEU A 17 -5.49 -19.72 19.45
CA LEU A 17 -5.68 -18.27 19.33
C LEU A 17 -4.62 -17.64 18.42
N GLU A 18 -3.36 -18.06 18.51
CA GLU A 18 -2.28 -17.59 17.63
C GLU A 18 -2.55 -17.97 16.17
N ILE A 19 -2.93 -19.23 15.91
CA ILE A 19 -3.30 -19.69 14.56
C ILE A 19 -4.50 -18.91 14.03
N MET A 20 -5.51 -18.66 14.86
CA MET A 20 -6.69 -17.88 14.48
C MET A 20 -6.31 -16.44 14.15
N ARG A 21 -5.47 -15.80 14.96
CA ARG A 21 -4.95 -14.45 14.73
C ARG A 21 -4.21 -14.36 13.40
N GLU A 22 -3.32 -15.29 13.10
CA GLU A 22 -2.59 -15.33 11.83
C GLU A 22 -3.52 -15.49 10.62
N ARG A 23 -4.51 -16.39 10.73
CA ARG A 23 -5.51 -16.58 9.66
C ARG A 23 -6.38 -15.34 9.45
N ALA A 24 -6.79 -14.69 10.53
CA ALA A 24 -7.56 -13.45 10.49
C ALA A 24 -6.73 -12.34 9.84
N HIS A 25 -5.48 -12.17 10.24
CA HIS A 25 -4.55 -11.20 9.65
C HIS A 25 -4.36 -11.42 8.14
N HIS A 26 -4.10 -12.66 7.72
CA HIS A 26 -3.97 -12.98 6.29
C HIS A 26 -5.28 -12.71 5.52
N PHE A 27 -6.44 -12.98 6.13
CA PHE A 27 -7.72 -12.64 5.54
C PHE A 27 -7.91 -11.12 5.41
N LEU A 28 -7.64 -10.35 6.46
CA LEU A 28 -7.73 -8.89 6.45
C LEU A 28 -6.78 -8.27 5.43
N SER A 29 -5.55 -8.78 5.31
CA SER A 29 -4.60 -8.37 4.28
C SER A 29 -5.15 -8.61 2.85
N ARG A 30 -5.80 -9.76 2.62
CA ARG A 30 -6.47 -10.04 1.34
C ARG A 30 -7.69 -9.16 1.09
N VAL A 31 -8.44 -8.80 2.12
CA VAL A 31 -9.56 -7.86 2.02
C VAL A 31 -9.04 -6.46 1.66
N GLN A 32 -7.99 -5.99 2.33
CA GLN A 32 -7.36 -4.71 2.04
C GLN A 32 -6.87 -4.64 0.59
N PHE A 33 -6.25 -5.72 0.10
CA PHE A 33 -5.91 -5.87 -1.32
C PHE A 33 -7.13 -5.67 -2.25
N GLN A 34 -8.28 -6.29 -1.95
CA GLN A 34 -9.49 -6.14 -2.77
C GLN A 34 -10.05 -4.71 -2.74
N VAL A 35 -9.93 -4.03 -1.60
CA VAL A 35 -10.34 -2.63 -1.44
C VAL A 35 -9.52 -1.73 -2.36
N GLU A 36 -8.19 -1.86 -2.35
CA GLU A 36 -7.27 -1.11 -3.22
C GLU A 36 -7.62 -1.31 -4.71
N LEU A 37 -7.76 -2.57 -5.14
CA LEU A 37 -8.06 -2.90 -6.53
C LEU A 37 -9.40 -2.32 -6.99
N LYS A 38 -10.44 -2.38 -6.14
CA LYS A 38 -11.76 -1.84 -6.45
C LYS A 38 -11.78 -0.31 -6.45
N ASN A 39 -10.94 0.33 -5.66
CA ASN A 39 -10.82 1.79 -5.60
C ASN A 39 -10.03 2.37 -6.78
N SER A 40 -9.14 1.59 -7.41
CA SER A 40 -8.27 2.10 -8.46
C SER A 40 -8.99 2.47 -9.76
N THR A 41 -8.76 3.71 -10.20
CA THR A 41 -9.17 4.25 -11.50
C THR A 41 -8.12 4.05 -12.59
N ALA A 42 -6.88 3.70 -12.24
CA ALA A 42 -5.78 3.51 -13.18
C ALA A 42 -6.00 2.27 -14.07
N ARG A 43 -5.66 2.35 -15.35
CA ARG A 43 -5.73 1.24 -16.32
C ARG A 43 -4.61 1.38 -17.37
N PRO A 44 -3.89 0.30 -17.71
CA PRO A 44 -4.01 -1.06 -17.19
C PRO A 44 -3.42 -1.23 -15.77
N LEU A 45 -3.85 -2.29 -15.05
CA LEU A 45 -3.23 -2.71 -13.80
C LEU A 45 -2.74 -4.15 -13.92
N SER A 46 -1.48 -4.37 -13.54
CA SER A 46 -0.83 -5.67 -13.47
C SER A 46 -0.60 -6.07 -12.02
N ARG A 47 -0.60 -7.38 -11.75
CA ARG A 47 -0.39 -7.94 -10.41
C ARG A 47 1.10 -8.17 -10.17
N PHE A 48 1.64 -7.64 -9.08
CA PHE A 48 3.03 -7.81 -8.64
C PHE A 48 3.07 -8.43 -7.25
N THR A 49 4.03 -9.33 -7.01
CA THR A 49 4.22 -9.99 -5.70
C THR A 49 5.62 -9.70 -5.21
N PHE A 50 5.73 -9.12 -4.01
CA PHE A 50 7.00 -8.79 -3.38
C PHE A 50 7.37 -9.92 -2.44
N GLN A 51 8.37 -10.72 -2.82
CA GLN A 51 8.69 -11.98 -2.14
C GLN A 51 9.11 -11.78 -0.68
N GLU A 52 9.79 -10.67 -0.38
CA GLU A 52 10.25 -10.35 0.98
C GLU A 52 9.10 -10.09 1.96
N SER A 53 8.03 -9.46 1.51
CA SER A 53 6.87 -9.14 2.36
C SER A 53 5.69 -10.09 2.17
N GLY A 54 5.67 -10.89 1.11
CA GLY A 54 4.52 -11.69 0.71
C GLY A 54 3.33 -10.86 0.19
N PHE A 55 3.44 -9.53 0.15
CA PHE A 55 2.36 -8.67 -0.29
C PHE A 55 2.18 -8.71 -1.81
N VAL A 56 0.91 -8.70 -2.20
CA VAL A 56 0.48 -8.53 -3.60
C VAL A 56 0.05 -7.08 -3.80
N PHE A 57 0.56 -6.44 -4.84
CA PHE A 57 0.15 -5.09 -5.26
C PHE A 57 -0.38 -5.12 -6.70
N TYR A 58 -1.21 -4.14 -7.01
CA TYR A 58 -1.62 -3.84 -8.38
C TYR A 58 -1.10 -2.47 -8.73
N ALA A 59 -0.46 -2.35 -9.88
CA ALA A 59 0.08 -1.11 -10.39
C ALA A 59 0.10 -1.15 -11.90
N GLU A 60 0.28 0.00 -12.54
CA GLU A 60 0.48 0.03 -13.99
C GLU A 60 1.78 -0.71 -14.35
N LYS A 61 2.85 -0.45 -13.59
CA LYS A 61 4.15 -1.10 -13.73
C LYS A 61 4.93 -1.09 -12.42
N VAL A 62 6.02 -1.85 -12.39
CA VAL A 62 7.06 -1.80 -11.35
C VAL A 62 8.40 -1.58 -12.03
N GLU A 63 9.18 -0.63 -11.53
CA GLU A 63 10.54 -0.32 -12.00
C GLU A 63 11.46 -0.25 -10.78
N ASP A 64 12.57 -0.98 -10.77
CA ASP A 64 13.51 -1.07 -9.64
C ASP A 64 12.83 -1.29 -8.27
N GLY A 65 11.79 -2.13 -8.25
CA GLY A 65 11.02 -2.44 -7.04
C GLY A 65 10.02 -1.35 -6.61
N VAL A 66 9.94 -0.23 -7.34
CA VAL A 66 9.01 0.88 -7.09
C VAL A 66 7.73 0.71 -7.90
N LEU A 67 6.58 0.82 -7.23
CA LEU A 67 5.26 0.78 -7.87
C LEU A 67 4.97 2.09 -8.60
N ILE A 68 4.50 2.02 -9.84
CA ILE A 68 4.09 3.18 -10.64
C ILE A 68 2.59 3.11 -10.91
N ASN A 69 1.87 4.18 -10.53
CA ASN A 69 0.42 4.26 -10.50
C ASN A 69 -0.22 3.05 -9.80
N PRO A 70 0.14 2.78 -8.52
CA PRO A 70 -0.49 1.69 -7.79
C PRO A 70 -1.99 1.89 -7.58
N ALA A 71 -2.69 0.79 -7.41
CA ALA A 71 -4.00 0.76 -6.80
C ALA A 71 -3.86 1.15 -5.32
N LEU A 72 -4.41 2.31 -4.96
CA LEU A 72 -4.33 2.85 -3.60
C LEU A 72 -5.64 2.63 -2.83
N PRO A 73 -5.58 2.59 -1.49
CA PRO A 73 -6.77 2.61 -0.64
C PRO A 73 -7.67 3.84 -0.91
N PRO A 74 -8.98 3.77 -0.61
CA PRO A 74 -9.85 4.93 -0.64
C PRO A 74 -9.32 6.06 0.26
N ASN A 75 -9.36 7.30 -0.23
CA ASN A 75 -8.88 8.50 0.47
C ASN A 75 -7.40 8.45 0.92
N PHE A 76 -6.57 7.60 0.30
CA PHE A 76 -5.18 7.40 0.72
C PHE A 76 -4.35 8.70 0.76
N GLY A 77 -4.59 9.63 -0.18
CA GLY A 77 -3.92 10.93 -0.23
C GLY A 77 -4.47 11.99 0.73
N ASN A 78 -5.50 11.69 1.53
CA ASN A 78 -6.16 12.62 2.44
C ASN A 78 -6.77 11.85 3.63
N ARG A 79 -5.91 11.15 4.37
CA ARG A 79 -6.26 10.35 5.55
C ARG A 79 -5.15 10.44 6.59
N ASP A 80 -5.55 10.80 7.80
CA ASP A 80 -4.69 10.86 8.98
C ASP A 80 -4.02 9.51 9.26
N ILE A 81 -2.70 9.51 9.46
CA ILE A 81 -1.91 8.31 9.72
C ILE A 81 -2.42 7.50 10.91
N SER A 82 -2.88 8.17 11.96
CA SER A 82 -3.40 7.54 13.20
C SER A 82 -4.75 6.84 13.01
N THR A 83 -5.45 7.13 11.92
CA THR A 83 -6.78 6.58 11.60
C THR A 83 -6.72 5.44 10.56
N ARG A 84 -5.53 5.12 10.05
CA ARG A 84 -5.34 4.08 9.03
C ARG A 84 -5.47 2.69 9.64
N PRO A 85 -6.12 1.73 8.95
CA PRO A 85 -6.10 0.33 9.35
C PRO A 85 -4.67 -0.22 9.42
N SER A 86 -4.42 -1.16 10.33
CA SER A 86 -3.12 -1.83 10.47
C SER A 86 -2.63 -2.44 9.16
N GLU A 87 -3.53 -3.06 8.39
CA GLU A 87 -3.20 -3.71 7.13
C GLU A 87 -2.78 -2.70 6.06
N GLU A 88 -3.34 -1.49 6.10
CA GLU A 88 -2.91 -0.40 5.21
C GLU A 88 -1.51 0.08 5.60
N LEU A 89 -1.25 0.27 6.89
CA LEU A 89 0.06 0.69 7.40
C LEU A 89 1.15 -0.34 7.11
N GLU A 90 0.90 -1.63 7.34
CA GLU A 90 1.87 -2.69 7.03
C GLU A 90 2.27 -2.71 5.54
N ARG A 91 1.32 -2.40 4.66
CA ARG A 91 1.54 -2.43 3.21
C ARG A 91 2.26 -1.19 2.73
N TRP A 92 1.92 -0.02 3.25
CA TRP A 92 2.31 1.26 2.65
C TRP A 92 3.30 2.09 3.48
N SER A 93 3.47 1.80 4.77
CA SER A 93 4.43 2.55 5.61
C SER A 93 5.84 2.41 5.07
N CYS A 94 6.52 3.55 4.92
CA CYS A 94 7.86 3.65 4.35
C CYS A 94 8.02 2.97 2.98
N ARG A 95 6.93 2.80 2.22
CA ARG A 95 6.96 2.28 0.86
C ARG A 95 6.81 3.44 -0.15
N PRO A 96 7.87 3.82 -0.85
CA PRO A 96 7.77 4.81 -1.90
C PRO A 96 7.00 4.27 -3.11
N TYR A 97 6.23 5.14 -3.77
CA TYR A 97 5.56 4.86 -5.02
C TYR A 97 5.53 6.11 -5.90
N ILE A 98 5.26 5.93 -7.19
CA ILE A 98 5.23 7.01 -8.17
C ILE A 98 3.81 7.18 -8.72
N GLU A 99 3.32 8.41 -8.75
CA GLU A 99 2.16 8.84 -9.55
C GLU A 99 2.65 9.55 -10.81
N THR A 100 2.16 9.16 -11.98
CA THR A 100 2.45 9.87 -13.23
C THR A 100 1.36 10.87 -13.56
N ARG A 101 1.74 12.05 -14.04
CA ARG A 101 0.82 13.09 -14.51
C ARG A 101 1.23 13.60 -15.89
N GLU A 102 0.31 13.53 -16.83
CA GLU A 102 0.49 14.15 -18.15
C GLU A 102 0.44 15.67 -18.02
N VAL A 103 1.46 16.35 -18.55
CA VAL A 103 1.56 17.81 -18.63
C VAL A 103 1.98 18.21 -20.06
N PRO A 104 1.83 19.48 -20.48
CA PRO A 104 2.15 19.88 -21.85
C PRO A 104 3.59 19.58 -22.30
N SER A 105 4.54 19.50 -21.37
CA SER A 105 5.95 19.18 -21.64
C SER A 105 6.28 17.68 -21.58
N GLY A 106 5.28 16.80 -21.45
CA GLY A 106 5.44 15.34 -21.32
C GLY A 106 4.89 14.78 -19.99
N THR A 107 5.38 13.62 -19.56
CA THR A 107 4.95 12.98 -18.31
C THR A 107 5.79 13.49 -17.13
N ARG A 108 5.13 13.85 -16.03
CA ARG A 108 5.76 14.11 -14.72
C ARG A 108 5.64 12.89 -13.82
N TYR A 109 6.69 12.63 -13.07
CA TYR A 109 6.78 11.52 -12.10
C TYR A 109 6.82 12.13 -10.70
N ILE A 110 5.76 11.94 -9.92
CA ILE A 110 5.64 12.48 -8.56
C ILE A 110 5.91 11.33 -7.61
N VAL A 111 6.90 11.49 -6.72
CA VAL A 111 7.26 10.47 -5.75
C VAL A 111 6.51 10.73 -4.45
N HIS A 112 5.88 9.70 -3.91
CA HIS A 112 5.15 9.75 -2.66
C HIS A 112 5.61 8.64 -1.71
N CYS A 113 5.61 8.90 -0.41
CA CYS A 113 5.84 7.87 0.60
C CYS A 113 5.01 8.12 1.86
N LEU A 114 4.41 7.07 2.43
CA LEU A 114 3.76 7.15 3.73
C LEU A 114 4.81 6.96 4.84
N ASP A 115 5.60 7.99 5.09
CA ASP A 115 6.74 7.99 6.03
C ASP A 115 6.47 8.78 7.33
N GLY A 116 5.27 9.35 7.47
CA GLY A 116 4.90 10.20 8.61
C GLY A 116 5.43 11.64 8.53
N GLY A 117 6.05 12.05 7.42
CA GLY A 117 6.45 13.45 7.20
C GLY A 117 5.26 14.42 7.05
N ALA A 118 4.09 13.90 6.69
CA ALA A 118 2.81 14.59 6.79
C ALA A 118 1.83 13.75 7.63
N TRP A 119 0.99 14.43 8.41
CA TRP A 119 0.05 13.77 9.32
C TRP A 119 -1.21 13.25 8.61
N ASP A 120 -1.61 13.87 7.49
CA ASP A 120 -2.87 13.66 6.77
C ASP A 120 -2.74 13.04 5.37
N ARG A 121 -1.52 12.74 4.91
CA ARG A 121 -1.26 12.21 3.55
C ARG A 121 0.13 11.59 3.44
N PRO A 122 0.41 10.82 2.37
CA PRO A 122 1.77 10.48 1.98
C PRO A 122 2.57 11.76 1.70
N THR A 123 3.81 11.80 2.17
CA THR A 123 4.73 12.91 1.91
C THR A 123 5.06 12.96 0.42
N ASP A 124 4.96 14.16 -0.17
CA ASP A 124 5.46 14.42 -1.52
C ASP A 124 6.97 14.60 -1.46
N TRP A 125 7.67 13.70 -2.13
CA TRP A 125 9.12 13.63 -2.16
C TRP A 125 9.75 14.46 -3.29
N GLY A 126 8.93 14.91 -4.24
CA GLY A 126 9.31 15.71 -5.41
C GLY A 126 8.58 15.33 -6.68
N SER A 127 8.65 16.21 -7.68
CA SER A 127 8.14 15.99 -9.05
C SER A 127 9.25 16.10 -10.08
N PHE A 128 9.42 15.04 -10.87
CA PHE A 128 10.56 14.84 -11.77
C PHE A 128 10.10 14.79 -13.24
N ALA A 129 11.00 15.18 -14.14
CA ALA A 129 10.74 15.15 -15.60
C ALA A 129 11.07 13.80 -16.23
N SER A 130 11.82 12.94 -15.53
CA SER A 130 12.17 11.60 -15.98
C SER A 130 11.92 10.56 -14.89
N LEU A 131 11.67 9.32 -15.30
CA LEU A 131 11.52 8.20 -14.37
C LEU A 131 12.82 7.93 -13.62
N ASN A 132 13.97 8.04 -14.30
CA ASN A 132 15.27 7.81 -13.70
C ASN A 132 15.54 8.77 -12.53
N ASP A 133 15.24 10.07 -12.68
CA ASP A 133 15.47 11.04 -11.60
C ASP A 133 14.57 10.75 -10.38
N ALA A 134 13.35 10.28 -10.61
CA ALA A 134 12.46 9.84 -9.54
C ALA A 134 13.00 8.61 -8.80
N LEU A 135 13.54 7.63 -9.53
CA LEU A 135 14.17 6.43 -8.95
C LEU A 135 15.44 6.76 -8.16
N VAL A 136 16.27 7.68 -8.67
CA VAL A 136 17.44 8.19 -7.93
C VAL A 136 17.01 8.82 -6.61
N CYS A 137 16.00 9.70 -6.63
CA CYS A 137 15.45 10.31 -5.40
C CYS A 137 14.96 9.28 -4.38
N ILE A 138 14.37 8.17 -4.85
CA ILE A 138 13.93 7.08 -3.98
C ILE A 138 15.13 6.34 -3.38
N SER A 139 16.11 5.98 -4.21
CA SER A 139 17.31 5.25 -3.77
C SER A 139 18.18 6.02 -2.76
N GLU A 140 18.13 7.36 -2.78
CA GLU A 140 18.85 8.19 -1.81
C GLU A 140 18.15 8.24 -0.44
N ARG A 141 16.90 7.76 -0.33
CA ARG A 141 16.07 7.81 0.88
C ARG A 141 15.70 6.44 1.46
N CYS A 142 16.00 5.35 0.75
CA CYS A 142 15.62 3.98 1.12
C CYS A 142 16.82 3.03 1.14
#